data_AF-A0A2E6YM64-F1
#
_entry.id   AF-A0A2E6YM64-F1
#
_cell.length_a   1.000
_cell.length_b   1.000
_cell.length_c   1.000
_cell.angle_alpha   90.00
_cell.angle_beta   90.00
_cell.angle_gamma   90.00
#
_symmetry.space_group_name_H-M   'P 1'
#
loop_
_entity.id
_entity.type
_entity.pdbx_description
1 polymer ?
#
loop_
_entity_poly.entity_id
_entity_poly.type
_entity_poly.pdbx_seq_one_letter_code
_entity_poly.pdbx_strand_id
1 'polypeptide(L)'
;MLFKTLSIKKVFHVGTMNPKLRSSFNIEQAKGLSISTNPREWIRIGKGQIAGEFNSLFNPNARFALYNKSKELINTLSEYALDKGLVMKKQKAAVRYYDDEIEEEIIEYFESMSDAFDNFDEDADIENVDVLIPTNKLHKLMQPIRVDEVNPFRALFSLYVSEKYSDYDGVWHNPQEICVLKYQAPAGSIFDHKLKDWTQHIVEESELPDFIEEHIPKILTY
;
A
#
# COMPACT_ATOMS: atom_id res chain seq x y z
N MET A 1 12.77 14.02 -9.28
CA MET A 1 11.34 13.66 -9.36
C MET A 1 11.06 12.76 -8.16
N LEU A 2 10.11 13.14 -7.30
CA LEU A 2 9.94 12.52 -5.97
C LEU A 2 9.57 11.01 -6.02
N PHE A 3 8.88 10.61 -7.07
CA PHE A 3 8.47 9.24 -7.36
C PHE A 3 8.35 9.06 -8.87
N LYS A 4 8.38 7.81 -9.35
CA LYS A 4 8.24 7.49 -10.78
C LYS A 4 6.76 7.39 -11.18
N THR A 5 6.49 7.48 -12.47
CA THR A 5 5.14 7.24 -13.04
C THR A 5 5.04 5.86 -13.66
N LEU A 6 3.90 5.21 -13.49
CA LEU A 6 3.52 3.98 -14.19
C LEU A 6 2.26 4.22 -15.03
N SER A 7 2.23 3.62 -16.21
CA SER A 7 1.06 3.59 -17.09
C SER A 7 0.53 2.16 -17.17
N ILE A 8 -0.60 1.89 -16.52
CA ILE A 8 -1.22 0.56 -16.51
C ILE A 8 -2.66 0.73 -16.99
N LYS A 9 -2.90 0.34 -18.24
CA LYS A 9 -4.16 0.64 -18.93
C LYS A 9 -5.31 -0.27 -18.53
N LYS A 10 -5.00 -1.50 -18.13
CA LYS A 10 -5.97 -2.52 -17.75
C LYS A 10 -5.58 -3.10 -16.39
N VAL A 11 -6.53 -3.11 -15.47
CA VAL A 11 -6.38 -3.63 -14.11
C VAL A 11 -7.65 -4.35 -13.70
N PHE A 12 -7.59 -5.08 -12.60
CA PHE A 12 -8.70 -5.87 -12.09
C PHE A 12 -8.98 -5.52 -10.63
N HIS A 13 -10.27 -5.43 -10.29
CA HIS A 13 -10.78 -5.36 -8.93
C HIS A 13 -11.62 -6.62 -8.65
N VAL A 14 -11.56 -7.14 -7.42
CA VAL A 14 -12.41 -8.24 -6.97
C VAL A 14 -13.22 -7.75 -5.79
N GLY A 15 -14.54 -7.74 -5.94
CA GLY A 15 -15.48 -7.24 -4.93
C GLY A 15 -16.28 -6.03 -5.40
N THR A 16 -16.78 -5.26 -4.43
CA THR A 16 -17.69 -4.14 -4.69
C THR A 16 -16.98 -2.90 -5.23
N MET A 17 -17.49 -2.37 -6.33
CA MET A 17 -17.06 -1.08 -6.88
C MET A 17 -17.57 0.12 -6.07
N ASN A 18 -18.52 -0.08 -5.14
CA ASN A 18 -19.08 1.01 -4.35
C ASN A 18 -18.11 1.41 -3.21
N PRO A 19 -17.55 2.64 -3.22
CA PRO A 19 -16.60 3.07 -2.19
C PRO A 19 -17.15 3.00 -0.76
N LYS A 20 -18.48 3.15 -0.61
CA LYS A 20 -19.15 3.14 0.70
C LYS A 20 -19.28 1.75 1.32
N LEU A 21 -19.12 0.69 0.52
CA LEU A 21 -19.26 -0.70 0.95
C LEU A 21 -17.91 -1.40 1.06
N ARG A 22 -16.79 -0.67 0.94
CA ARG A 22 -15.46 -1.26 1.01
C ARG A 22 -15.16 -1.80 2.40
N SER A 23 -14.49 -2.94 2.42
CA SER A 23 -13.91 -3.51 3.64
C SER A 23 -12.82 -2.59 4.20
N SER A 24 -12.60 -2.68 5.52
CA SER A 24 -11.42 -2.11 6.17
C SER A 24 -10.14 -2.89 5.86
N PHE A 25 -10.26 -4.12 5.34
CA PHE A 25 -9.13 -4.93 4.92
C PHE A 25 -8.55 -4.39 3.60
N ASN A 26 -7.35 -3.83 3.68
CA ASN A 26 -6.60 -3.30 2.55
C ASN A 26 -5.10 -3.45 2.88
N ILE A 27 -4.41 -4.28 2.11
CA ILE A 27 -3.00 -4.64 2.35
C ILE A 27 -2.08 -3.49 1.91
N GLU A 28 -2.50 -2.76 0.88
CA GLU A 28 -1.79 -1.62 0.30
C GLU A 28 -1.75 -0.42 1.26
N GLN A 29 -2.69 -0.37 2.21
CA GLN A 29 -2.96 0.76 3.11
C GLN A 29 -3.14 2.08 2.36
N ALA A 30 -3.70 2.02 1.15
CA ALA A 30 -3.86 3.16 0.25
C ALA A 30 -5.33 3.50 0.06
N LYS A 31 -5.64 4.79 0.04
CA LYS A 31 -7.00 5.27 -0.13
C LYS A 31 -7.43 5.10 -1.58
N GLY A 32 -8.45 4.26 -1.80
CA GLY A 32 -8.99 4.05 -3.13
C GLY A 32 -9.61 2.67 -3.31
N LEU A 33 -9.93 2.36 -4.56
CA LEU A 33 -10.29 1.03 -4.99
C LEU A 33 -9.02 0.20 -5.22
N SER A 34 -8.82 -0.85 -4.44
CA SER A 34 -7.72 -1.80 -4.59
C SER A 34 -7.77 -2.49 -5.95
N ILE A 35 -6.64 -2.50 -6.66
CA ILE A 35 -6.53 -3.04 -8.02
C ILE A 35 -5.24 -3.83 -8.21
N SER A 36 -5.30 -4.82 -9.11
CA SER A 36 -4.17 -5.67 -9.46
C SER A 36 -4.11 -5.94 -10.96
N THR A 37 -2.92 -6.15 -11.50
CA THR A 37 -2.73 -6.75 -12.83
C THR A 37 -2.79 -8.29 -12.79
N ASN A 38 -2.79 -8.88 -11.59
CA ASN A 38 -2.75 -10.32 -11.34
C ASN A 38 -3.88 -10.71 -10.36
N PRO A 39 -5.15 -10.72 -10.81
CA PRO A 39 -6.30 -10.93 -9.94
C PRO A 39 -6.35 -12.35 -9.33
N ARG A 40 -5.93 -13.39 -10.06
CA ARG A 40 -5.91 -14.78 -9.55
C ARG A 40 -5.01 -14.93 -8.33
N GLU A 41 -3.79 -14.38 -8.40
CA GLU A 41 -2.86 -14.41 -7.26
C GLU A 41 -3.36 -13.57 -6.10
N TRP A 42 -3.98 -12.44 -6.39
CA TRP A 42 -4.57 -11.60 -5.35
C TRP A 42 -5.68 -12.33 -4.57
N ILE A 43 -6.57 -13.05 -5.25
CA ILE A 43 -7.61 -13.87 -4.59
C ILE A 43 -6.99 -14.98 -3.74
N ARG A 44 -5.92 -15.62 -4.24
CA ARG A 44 -5.21 -16.67 -3.50
C ARG A 44 -4.59 -16.13 -2.20
N ILE A 45 -4.03 -14.92 -2.25
CA ILE A 45 -3.42 -14.25 -1.09
C ILE A 45 -4.49 -13.87 -0.06
N GLY A 46 -5.59 -13.24 -0.48
CA GLY A 46 -6.68 -12.87 0.43
C GLY A 46 -7.76 -13.93 0.56
N LYS A 47 -7.42 -15.23 0.47
CA LYS A 47 -8.38 -16.33 0.48
C LYS A 47 -9.29 -16.23 1.72
N GLY A 48 -10.60 -16.15 1.49
CA GLY A 48 -11.61 -16.00 2.55
C GLY A 48 -11.89 -14.55 2.98
N GLN A 49 -11.12 -13.57 2.50
CA GLN A 49 -11.35 -12.14 2.75
C GLN A 49 -11.68 -11.35 1.47
N ILE A 50 -11.24 -11.83 0.32
CA ILE A 50 -11.57 -11.26 -1.00
C ILE A 50 -12.60 -12.16 -1.68
N ALA A 51 -13.75 -11.57 -2.00
CA ALA A 51 -14.84 -12.24 -2.71
C ALA A 51 -15.71 -11.21 -3.43
N GLY A 52 -16.50 -11.68 -4.40
CA GLY A 52 -17.48 -10.89 -5.13
C GLY A 52 -17.23 -10.88 -6.63
N GLU A 53 -17.74 -9.85 -7.29
CA GLU A 53 -17.64 -9.70 -8.74
C GLU A 53 -16.20 -9.44 -9.18
N PHE A 54 -15.80 -10.07 -10.28
CA PHE A 54 -14.54 -9.75 -10.94
C PHE A 54 -14.76 -8.60 -11.91
N ASN A 55 -14.08 -7.49 -11.67
CA ASN A 55 -14.22 -6.27 -12.43
C ASN A 55 -12.94 -6.01 -13.21
N SER A 56 -13.01 -6.07 -14.54
CA SER A 56 -11.99 -5.56 -15.43
C SER A 56 -12.19 -4.06 -15.62
N LEU A 57 -11.14 -3.28 -15.36
CA LEU A 57 -11.13 -1.82 -15.47
C LEU A 57 -10.14 -1.39 -16.55
N PHE A 58 -10.56 -0.50 -17.45
CA PHE A 58 -9.72 0.01 -18.53
C PHE A 58 -9.73 1.53 -18.63
N ASN A 59 -8.55 2.13 -18.71
CA ASN A 59 -8.34 3.53 -19.06
C ASN A 59 -7.02 3.67 -19.85
N PRO A 60 -7.05 4.08 -21.14
CA PRO A 60 -5.86 4.15 -21.98
C PRO A 60 -4.86 5.24 -21.55
N ASN A 61 -5.32 6.21 -20.75
CA ASN A 61 -4.56 7.35 -20.27
C ASN A 61 -4.18 7.20 -18.79
N ALA A 62 -4.38 6.02 -18.19
CA ALA A 62 -4.17 5.78 -16.78
C ALA A 62 -2.73 6.08 -16.34
N ARG A 63 -2.60 6.83 -15.24
CA ARG A 63 -1.30 7.17 -14.63
C ARG A 63 -1.30 6.90 -13.13
N PHE A 64 -0.30 6.17 -12.67
CA PHE A 64 -0.12 5.84 -11.26
C PHE A 64 1.22 6.38 -10.74
N ALA A 65 1.19 6.93 -9.53
CA ALA A 65 2.39 7.32 -8.82
C ALA A 65 2.99 6.08 -8.16
N LEU A 66 4.23 5.75 -8.50
CA LEU A 66 4.91 4.58 -7.95
C LEU A 66 5.49 4.92 -6.57
N TYR A 67 4.97 4.27 -5.55
CA TYR A 67 5.59 4.25 -4.23
C TYR A 67 6.90 3.44 -4.29
N ASN A 68 8.01 4.14 -4.41
CA ASN A 68 9.34 3.58 -4.28
C ASN A 68 10.03 4.28 -3.10
N LYS A 69 10.21 3.55 -2.00
CA LYS A 69 10.71 4.09 -0.74
C LYS A 69 12.13 4.63 -0.93
N SER A 70 12.25 5.95 -1.04
CA SER A 70 13.52 6.67 -1.05
C SER A 70 13.61 7.58 0.16
N LYS A 71 14.84 7.91 0.59
CA LYS A 71 15.06 8.86 1.70
C LYS A 71 14.39 10.21 1.42
N GLU A 72 14.47 10.70 0.19
CA GLU A 72 13.84 11.96 -0.24
C GLU A 72 12.31 11.90 -0.12
N LEU A 73 11.70 10.81 -0.60
CA LEU A 73 10.25 10.60 -0.50
C LEU A 73 9.81 10.53 0.97
N ILE A 74 10.51 9.74 1.78
CA ILE A 74 10.18 9.57 3.21
C ILE A 74 10.30 10.90 3.96
N ASN A 75 11.35 11.69 3.71
CA ASN A 75 11.48 13.02 4.32
C ASN A 75 10.32 13.94 3.91
N THR A 76 10.01 14.00 2.62
CA THR A 76 8.92 14.83 2.09
C THR A 76 7.57 14.44 2.69
N LEU A 77 7.27 13.14 2.77
CA LEU A 77 6.02 12.64 3.38
C LEU A 77 5.99 12.92 4.89
N SER A 78 7.13 12.81 5.57
CA SER A 78 7.24 13.09 7.01
C SER A 78 6.95 14.56 7.31
N GLU A 79 7.57 15.48 6.57
CA GLU A 79 7.36 16.92 6.70
C GLU A 79 5.91 17.30 6.40
N TYR A 80 5.38 16.82 5.27
CA TYR A 80 3.98 17.00 4.91
C TYR A 80 3.02 16.51 6.00
N ALA A 81 3.27 15.31 6.53
CA ALA A 81 2.38 14.69 7.51
C ALA A 81 2.45 15.37 8.88
N LEU A 82 3.64 15.83 9.31
CA LEU A 82 3.82 16.58 10.54
C LEU A 82 3.14 17.96 10.45
N ASP A 83 3.36 18.70 9.35
CA ASP A 83 2.74 20.01 9.10
C ASP A 83 1.20 19.92 9.11
N LYS A 84 0.67 18.88 8.48
CA LYS A 84 -0.78 18.63 8.44
C LYS A 84 -1.34 18.04 9.73
N GLY A 85 -0.51 17.72 10.73
CA GLY A 85 -0.93 17.03 11.95
C GLY A 85 -1.57 15.66 11.67
N LEU A 86 -1.11 14.97 10.63
CA LEU A 86 -1.53 13.61 10.27
C LEU A 86 -0.79 12.57 11.09
N VAL A 87 0.47 12.84 11.41
CA VAL A 87 1.30 12.01 12.29
C VAL A 87 1.84 12.84 13.45
N MET A 88 2.32 12.16 14.47
CA MET A 88 3.12 12.76 15.54
C MET A 88 4.37 11.91 15.79
N LYS A 89 5.41 12.55 16.32
CA LYS A 89 6.59 11.81 16.80
C LYS A 89 6.27 11.15 18.13
N LYS A 90 6.67 9.90 18.27
CA LYS A 90 6.63 9.14 19.53
C LYS A 90 7.91 8.32 19.64
N GLN A 91 8.52 8.32 20.82
CA GLN A 91 9.63 7.42 21.10
C GLN A 91 9.09 6.00 21.30
N LYS A 92 9.71 5.02 20.64
CA LYS A 92 9.47 3.58 20.83
C LYS A 92 10.81 2.87 20.99
N ALA A 93 10.80 1.71 21.63
CA ALA A 93 11.95 0.80 21.56
C ALA A 93 11.86 0.02 20.25
N ALA A 94 12.97 -0.08 19.52
CA ALA A 94 13.08 -0.88 18.31
C ALA A 94 14.07 -2.01 18.55
N VAL A 95 13.68 -3.22 18.18
CA VAL A 95 14.53 -4.41 18.18
C VAL A 95 14.82 -4.78 16.74
N ARG A 96 16.09 -4.94 16.37
CA ARG A 96 16.50 -5.41 15.05
C ARG A 96 17.01 -6.84 15.13
N TYR A 97 16.46 -7.72 14.31
CA TYR A 97 16.95 -9.09 14.20
C TYR A 97 16.84 -9.60 12.76
N TYR A 98 17.66 -10.59 12.44
CA TYR A 98 17.60 -11.26 11.14
C TYR A 98 16.73 -12.52 11.27
N ASP A 99 15.73 -12.64 10.41
CA ASP A 99 14.87 -13.82 10.30
C ASP A 99 15.40 -14.71 9.19
N ASP A 100 15.84 -15.92 9.56
CA ASP A 100 16.44 -16.89 8.65
C ASP A 100 15.42 -17.66 7.83
N GLU A 101 14.13 -17.69 8.21
CA GLU A 101 13.07 -18.32 7.43
C GLU A 101 12.73 -17.50 6.18
N ILE A 102 12.77 -16.17 6.30
CA ILE A 102 12.46 -15.26 5.18
C ILE A 102 13.69 -14.54 4.60
N GLU A 103 14.86 -14.76 5.20
CA GLU A 103 16.15 -14.15 4.83
C GLU A 103 16.11 -12.61 4.82
N GLU A 104 15.44 -12.00 5.81
CA GLU A 104 15.23 -10.55 5.90
C GLU A 104 15.55 -10.00 7.30
N GLU A 105 16.05 -8.76 7.35
CA GLU A 105 16.17 -8.01 8.61
C GLU A 105 14.81 -7.43 8.99
N ILE A 106 14.32 -7.80 10.17
CA ILE A 106 13.05 -7.34 10.72
C ILE A 106 13.33 -6.31 11.80
N ILE A 107 12.49 -5.27 11.83
CA ILE A 107 12.45 -4.29 12.92
C ILE A 107 11.10 -4.40 13.61
N GLU A 108 11.11 -4.79 14.88
CA GLU A 108 9.93 -4.80 15.74
C GLU A 108 9.94 -3.60 16.68
N TYR A 109 8.76 -3.03 16.95
CA TYR A 109 8.62 -1.82 17.76
C TYR A 109 7.76 -2.07 18.99
N PHE A 110 8.30 -1.69 20.15
CA PHE A 110 7.68 -1.82 21.45
C PHE A 110 7.34 -0.45 22.05
N GLU A 111 6.38 -0.43 22.98
CA GLU A 111 5.98 0.79 23.68
C GLU A 111 7.07 1.31 24.63
N SER A 112 7.91 0.42 25.16
CA SER A 112 9.05 0.76 26.00
C SER A 112 10.18 -0.26 25.88
N MET A 113 11.37 0.09 26.38
CA MET A 113 12.50 -0.84 26.48
C MET A 113 12.17 -2.05 27.37
N SER A 114 11.40 -1.84 28.44
CA SER A 114 10.98 -2.94 29.33
C SER A 114 10.13 -3.96 28.59
N ASP A 115 9.17 -3.49 27.79
CA ASP A 115 8.33 -4.39 26.98
C ASP A 115 9.17 -5.15 25.94
N ALA A 116 10.22 -4.53 25.42
CA ALA A 116 11.14 -5.19 24.49
C ALA A 116 11.95 -6.30 25.20
N PHE A 117 12.50 -6.03 26.39
CA PHE A 117 13.24 -7.02 27.19
C PHE A 117 12.36 -8.16 27.75
N ASP A 118 11.04 -7.97 27.86
CA ASP A 118 10.12 -9.06 28.21
C ASP A 118 9.97 -10.07 27.06
N ASN A 119 10.26 -9.67 25.81
CA ASN A 119 10.11 -10.50 24.61
C ASN A 119 11.45 -10.97 24.02
N PHE A 120 12.54 -10.27 24.33
CA PHE A 120 13.89 -10.53 23.83
C PHE A 120 14.90 -10.52 24.97
N ASP A 121 15.93 -11.35 24.87
CA ASP A 121 17.02 -11.36 25.85
C ASP A 121 17.71 -9.98 25.94
N GLU A 122 18.31 -9.68 27.10
CA GLU A 122 19.00 -8.39 27.36
C GLU A 122 20.13 -8.08 26.36
N ASP A 123 20.65 -9.11 25.67
CA ASP A 123 21.72 -9.01 24.66
C ASP A 123 21.21 -8.64 23.25
N ALA A 124 19.90 -8.48 23.05
CA ALA A 124 19.33 -8.04 21.78
C ALA A 124 19.70 -6.58 21.45
N ASP A 125 19.83 -6.26 20.16
CA ASP A 125 20.07 -4.88 19.70
C ASP A 125 18.77 -4.06 19.83
N ILE A 126 18.56 -3.49 21.02
CA ILE A 126 17.39 -2.69 21.36
C ILE A 126 17.78 -1.22 21.53
N GLU A 127 17.15 -0.33 20.77
CA GLU A 127 17.37 1.11 20.86
C GLU A 127 16.06 1.92 20.93
N ASN A 128 16.09 3.05 21.63
CA ASN A 128 14.98 4.00 21.57
C ASN A 128 15.07 4.85 20.29
N VAL A 129 14.00 4.84 19.50
CA VAL A 129 13.90 5.56 18.23
C VAL A 129 12.67 6.45 18.18
N ASP A 130 12.80 7.61 17.54
CA ASP A 130 11.66 8.45 17.20
C ASP A 130 10.95 7.88 15.97
N VAL A 131 9.71 7.41 16.16
CA VAL A 131 8.85 6.94 15.06
C VAL A 131 7.72 7.93 14.80
N LEU A 132 7.23 7.94 13.56
CA LEU A 132 6.03 8.67 13.18
C LEU A 132 4.82 7.76 13.32
N ILE A 133 3.93 8.09 14.25
CA ILE A 133 2.70 7.35 14.47
C ILE A 133 1.50 8.10 13.88
N PRO A 134 0.51 7.39 13.29
CA PRO A 134 -0.70 8.01 12.78
C PRO A 134 -1.52 8.66 13.89
N THR A 135 -2.10 9.82 13.61
CA THR A 135 -3.06 10.47 14.52
C THR A 135 -4.49 10.03 14.20
N ASN A 136 -5.42 10.32 15.11
CA ASN A 136 -6.86 10.19 14.86
C ASN A 136 -7.33 10.94 13.60
N LYS A 137 -6.64 12.04 13.23
CA LYS A 137 -6.95 12.79 12.01
C LYS A 137 -6.64 11.95 10.77
N LEU A 138 -5.48 11.30 10.72
CA LEU A 138 -5.11 10.41 9.63
C LEU A 138 -6.04 9.20 9.54
N HIS A 139 -6.34 8.55 10.67
CA HIS A 139 -7.28 7.42 10.67
C HIS A 139 -8.65 7.82 10.11
N LYS A 140 -9.21 8.97 10.52
CA LYS A 140 -10.50 9.46 9.98
C LYS A 140 -10.44 9.73 8.48
N LEU A 141 -9.34 10.27 7.96
CA LEU A 141 -9.18 10.54 6.53
C LEU A 141 -9.06 9.27 5.69
N MET A 142 -8.54 8.19 6.28
CA MET A 142 -8.31 6.91 5.61
C MET A 142 -9.47 5.93 5.74
N GLN A 143 -10.47 6.18 6.59
CA GLN A 143 -11.59 5.28 6.78
C GLN A 143 -12.24 4.83 5.45
N PRO A 144 -12.59 3.54 5.31
CA PRO A 144 -12.53 2.49 6.35
C PRO A 144 -11.15 1.82 6.52
N ILE A 145 -10.13 2.24 5.78
CA ILE A 145 -8.81 1.58 5.74
C ILE A 145 -8.06 1.80 7.07
N ARG A 146 -7.51 0.70 7.61
CA ARG A 146 -6.61 0.76 8.76
C ARG A 146 -5.22 1.22 8.30
N VAL A 147 -4.66 2.18 9.03
CA VAL A 147 -3.29 2.66 8.84
C VAL A 147 -2.40 1.96 9.88
N ASP A 148 -1.25 1.48 9.45
CA ASP A 148 -0.22 0.92 10.31
C ASP A 148 0.29 1.97 11.30
N GLU A 149 0.49 1.54 12.54
CA GLU A 149 0.90 2.41 13.65
C GLU A 149 2.35 2.86 13.55
N VAL A 150 3.22 2.06 12.94
CA VAL A 150 4.68 2.30 12.90
C VAL A 150 5.21 2.46 11.48
N ASN A 151 4.39 2.22 10.45
CA ASN A 151 4.74 2.47 9.06
C ASN A 151 3.57 3.10 8.24
N PRO A 152 3.16 4.35 8.55
CA PRO A 152 2.02 5.01 7.89
C PRO A 152 2.32 5.47 6.45
N PHE A 153 3.51 5.24 5.91
CA PHE A 153 3.99 5.91 4.70
C PHE A 153 3.22 5.55 3.42
N ARG A 154 2.65 4.34 3.31
CA ARG A 154 1.80 3.98 2.16
C ARG A 154 0.51 4.81 2.15
N ALA A 155 -0.13 4.96 3.31
CA ALA A 155 -1.30 5.82 3.49
C ALA A 155 -0.98 7.28 3.23
N LEU A 156 0.13 7.78 3.80
CA LEU A 156 0.60 9.15 3.60
C LEU A 156 0.90 9.43 2.13
N PHE A 157 1.56 8.49 1.44
CA PHE A 157 1.84 8.61 0.01
C PHE A 157 0.56 8.72 -0.82
N SER A 158 -0.42 7.85 -0.54
CA SER A 158 -1.74 7.89 -1.19
C SER A 158 -2.42 9.24 -1.02
N LEU A 159 -2.48 9.77 0.21
CA LEU A 159 -3.07 11.09 0.47
C LEU A 159 -2.28 12.22 -0.19
N TYR A 160 -0.95 12.20 -0.07
CA TYR A 160 -0.08 13.22 -0.65
C TYR A 160 -0.25 13.31 -2.16
N VAL A 161 -0.25 12.16 -2.86
CA VAL A 161 -0.46 12.11 -4.30
C VAL A 161 -1.86 12.62 -4.66
N SER A 162 -2.89 12.12 -3.95
CA SER A 162 -4.28 12.50 -4.22
C SER A 162 -4.53 14.01 -4.05
N GLU A 163 -3.88 14.66 -3.09
CA GLU A 163 -4.04 16.09 -2.82
C GLU A 163 -3.20 16.98 -3.76
N LYS A 164 -1.98 16.53 -4.13
CA LYS A 164 -1.00 17.38 -4.82
C LYS A 164 -0.98 17.19 -6.33
N TYR A 165 -1.45 16.05 -6.84
CA TYR A 165 -1.31 15.69 -8.25
C TYR A 165 -2.63 15.17 -8.82
N SER A 166 -3.38 16.06 -9.47
CA SER A 166 -4.68 15.74 -10.06
C SER A 166 -4.59 14.92 -11.36
N ASP A 167 -3.40 14.75 -11.93
CA ASP A 167 -3.16 14.02 -13.18
C ASP A 167 -2.94 12.51 -12.98
N TYR A 168 -2.87 12.04 -11.73
CA TYR A 168 -2.77 10.61 -11.41
C TYR A 168 -4.14 10.02 -11.07
N ASP A 169 -4.40 8.82 -11.59
CA ASP A 169 -5.55 7.99 -11.26
C ASP A 169 -5.42 7.37 -9.86
N GLY A 170 -4.20 7.21 -9.36
CA GLY A 170 -3.94 6.50 -8.13
C GLY A 170 -2.47 6.30 -7.79
N VAL A 171 -2.22 5.36 -6.88
CA VAL A 171 -0.88 4.95 -6.44
C VAL A 171 -0.62 3.48 -6.72
N TRP A 172 0.65 3.13 -6.89
CA TRP A 172 1.13 1.76 -7.11
C TRP A 172 2.22 1.43 -6.10
N HIS A 173 2.11 0.31 -5.38
CA HIS A 173 2.98 0.02 -4.22
C HIS A 173 4.10 -0.99 -4.48
N ASN A 174 3.96 -1.84 -5.50
CA ASN A 174 4.99 -2.82 -5.82
C ASN A 174 4.91 -3.25 -7.29
N PRO A 175 5.77 -2.71 -8.18
CA PRO A 175 5.73 -3.04 -9.61
C PRO A 175 6.57 -4.26 -9.99
N GLN A 176 7.47 -4.73 -9.11
CA GLN A 176 8.57 -5.62 -9.49
C GLN A 176 8.47 -7.04 -8.94
N GLU A 177 7.71 -7.28 -7.86
CA GLU A 177 7.60 -8.60 -7.25
C GLU A 177 6.16 -8.87 -6.86
N ILE A 178 5.53 -9.82 -7.54
CA ILE A 178 4.33 -10.50 -7.05
C ILE A 178 4.82 -11.87 -6.60
N CYS A 179 5.13 -11.99 -5.32
CA CYS A 179 5.47 -13.26 -4.71
C CYS A 179 4.28 -13.73 -3.88
N VAL A 180 3.58 -14.74 -4.40
CA VAL A 180 2.42 -15.39 -3.76
C VAL A 180 2.82 -15.98 -2.41
N LEU A 181 4.03 -16.55 -2.33
CA LEU A 181 4.57 -17.15 -1.12
C LEU A 181 4.89 -16.10 -0.04
N LYS A 182 5.19 -14.85 -0.45
CA LYS A 182 5.39 -13.70 0.46
C LYS A 182 4.11 -12.88 0.67
N TYR A 183 2.94 -13.40 0.26
CA TYR A 183 1.63 -12.72 0.37
C TYR A 183 1.58 -11.31 -0.26
N GLN A 184 2.31 -11.10 -1.36
CA GLN A 184 2.39 -9.79 -2.00
C GLN A 184 1.36 -9.64 -3.15
N ALA A 185 0.18 -9.06 -2.87
CA ALA A 185 -0.78 -8.47 -3.81
C ALA A 185 -1.87 -7.71 -3.03
N PRO A 186 -2.57 -6.69 -3.57
CA PRO A 186 -2.52 -5.96 -4.85
C PRO A 186 -1.35 -5.01 -5.01
N ALA A 187 -1.22 -4.53 -6.25
CA ALA A 187 -0.14 -3.67 -6.66
C ALA A 187 -0.53 -2.19 -6.78
N GLY A 188 -1.80 -1.79 -6.58
CA GLY A 188 -2.17 -0.37 -6.51
C GLY A 188 -3.60 -0.06 -6.04
N SER A 189 -3.93 1.23 -6.07
CA SER A 189 -5.27 1.72 -5.74
C SER A 189 -5.66 2.89 -6.65
N ILE A 190 -6.89 2.88 -7.18
CA ILE A 190 -7.48 4.01 -7.93
C ILE A 190 -8.19 4.93 -6.96
N PHE A 191 -7.95 6.24 -7.02
CA PHE A 191 -8.68 7.21 -6.20
C PHE A 191 -10.15 7.25 -6.55
N ASP A 192 -11.02 7.37 -5.54
CA ASP A 192 -12.48 7.29 -5.72
C ASP A 192 -13.02 8.28 -6.75
N HIS A 193 -12.48 9.50 -6.73
CA HIS A 193 -12.89 10.57 -7.64
C HIS A 193 -12.45 10.34 -9.10
N LYS A 194 -11.54 9.38 -9.33
CA LYS A 194 -11.02 8.96 -10.64
C LYS A 194 -11.74 7.75 -11.23
N LEU A 195 -12.49 7.00 -10.43
CA LEU A 195 -13.21 5.80 -10.91
C LEU A 195 -14.15 6.07 -12.09
N LYS A 196 -14.73 7.28 -12.16
CA LYS A 196 -15.59 7.70 -13.27
C LYS A 196 -14.86 7.79 -14.63
N ASP A 197 -13.53 7.88 -14.62
CA ASP A 197 -12.69 7.98 -15.81
C ASP A 197 -12.30 6.58 -16.34
N TRP A 198 -12.74 5.51 -15.68
CA TRP A 198 -12.45 4.12 -16.02
C TRP A 198 -13.68 3.40 -16.58
N THR A 199 -13.49 2.67 -17.66
CA THR A 199 -14.51 1.76 -18.18
C THR A 199 -14.48 0.45 -17.41
N GLN A 200 -15.62 0.02 -16.88
CA GLN A 200 -15.78 -1.21 -16.10
C GLN A 200 -16.52 -2.28 -16.89
N HIS A 201 -16.03 -3.51 -16.80
CA HIS A 201 -16.70 -4.71 -17.28
C HIS A 201 -16.64 -5.80 -16.20
N ILE A 202 -17.78 -6.39 -15.87
CA ILE A 202 -17.82 -7.61 -15.06
C ILE A 202 -17.35 -8.76 -15.96
N VAL A 203 -16.48 -9.62 -15.42
CA VAL A 203 -15.92 -10.79 -16.11
C VAL A 203 -16.11 -12.04 -15.26
N GLU A 204 -16.06 -13.21 -15.89
CA GLU A 204 -16.00 -14.48 -15.18
C GLU A 204 -14.57 -14.79 -14.70
N GLU A 205 -14.45 -15.63 -13.67
CA GLU A 205 -13.13 -16.06 -13.15
C GLU A 205 -12.27 -16.76 -14.21
N SER A 206 -12.93 -17.50 -15.12
CA SER A 206 -12.34 -18.18 -16.26
C SER A 206 -11.66 -17.21 -17.24
N GLU A 207 -12.12 -15.96 -17.31
CA GLU A 207 -11.62 -14.89 -18.18
C GLU A 207 -10.49 -14.07 -17.54
N LEU A 208 -10.19 -14.30 -16.26
CA LEU A 208 -9.05 -13.65 -15.62
C LEU A 208 -7.74 -14.13 -16.26
N PRO A 209 -6.78 -13.23 -16.47
CA PRO A 209 -5.48 -13.63 -16.98
C PRO A 209 -4.80 -14.58 -15.98
N ASP A 210 -4.19 -15.65 -16.50
CA ASP A 210 -3.10 -16.34 -15.79
C ASP A 210 -1.96 -15.37 -15.53
N PHE A 211 -1.06 -15.65 -14.59
CA PHE A 211 0.09 -14.77 -14.32
C PHE A 211 0.83 -14.46 -15.63
N ILE A 212 0.78 -13.19 -16.07
CA ILE A 212 1.43 -12.75 -17.31
C ILE A 212 2.67 -11.95 -16.95
N GLU A 213 3.85 -12.54 -17.12
CA GLU A 213 5.15 -11.89 -16.96
C GLU A 213 5.28 -10.62 -17.83
N GLU A 214 4.61 -10.58 -18.99
CA GLU A 214 4.56 -9.42 -19.90
C GLU A 214 3.75 -8.21 -19.36
N HIS A 215 3.07 -8.34 -18.22
CA HIS A 215 2.32 -7.25 -17.57
C HIS A 215 3.09 -6.57 -16.44
N ILE A 216 4.39 -6.86 -16.28
CA ILE A 216 5.27 -6.06 -15.43
C ILE A 216 5.19 -4.60 -15.93
N PRO A 217 4.75 -3.65 -15.08
CA PRO A 217 4.59 -2.26 -15.48
C PRO A 217 5.90 -1.74 -16.07
N LYS A 218 5.87 -1.30 -17.34
CA LYS A 218 7.01 -0.58 -17.93
C LYS A 218 7.18 0.71 -17.14
N ILE A 219 8.23 0.76 -16.32
CA ILE A 219 8.61 1.96 -15.60
C ILE A 219 8.90 3.05 -16.63
N LEU A 220 8.09 4.11 -16.64
CA LEU A 220 8.36 5.27 -17.49
C LEU A 220 9.53 6.02 -16.85
N THR A 221 10.72 5.87 -17.41
CA THR A 221 11.87 6.73 -17.14
C THR A 221 11.71 8.00 -17.95
N TYR A 222 11.41 9.11 -17.28
CA TYR A 222 11.59 10.46 -17.82
C TYR A 222 12.85 11.07 -17.22
#